data_AF-A0A7U6KQM7-F1
#
_entry.id   AF-A0A7U6KQM7-F1
#
_cell.length_a   1.000
_cell.length_b   1.000
_cell.length_c   1.000
_cell.angle_alpha   90.00
_cell.angle_beta   90.00
_cell.angle_gamma   90.00
#
_symmetry.space_group_name_H-M   'P 1'
#
loop_
_entity.id
_entity.type
_entity.pdbx_description
1 polymer ?
#
loop_
_entity_poly.entity_id
_entity_poly.type
_entity_poly.pdbx_seq_one_letter_code
_entity_poly.pdbx_strand_id
1 'polypeptide(L)'
;MKDITPEATIETSINAAPNAQSQLAVATARLANSLGYEGNLTIGTLEDEIRFYQQRTAEACVEMGKRLLILKEMCPHGEFAQRLEVLGFQPRTAQKFMQAVLKISNANTSTLLDKVGSQSKLLELVTLDDDQLDALSNGDSIGDITLDDIEMMSVRELKKAVKDARADTAAKDDLLSNKNKKIDELDAKLSLRRQPDQQHVVSAELEAHISSELAQSVTSIPDRHQPV
;
A
#
# COMPACT_ATOMS: atom_id res chain seq x y z
N MET A 1 44.75 -86.28 -2.58
CA MET A 1 44.15 -85.97 -3.90
C MET A 1 42.65 -86.16 -3.72
N LYS A 2 41.93 -85.08 -3.42
CA LYS A 2 41.21 -84.20 -4.36
C LYS A 2 39.72 -84.47 -4.12
N ASP A 3 38.80 -83.54 -3.95
CA ASP A 3 38.83 -82.10 -3.74
C ASP A 3 37.48 -81.79 -3.09
N ILE A 4 37.48 -80.84 -2.16
CA ILE A 4 36.29 -80.26 -1.55
C ILE A 4 35.90 -79.06 -2.42
N THR A 5 34.59 -78.81 -2.55
CA THR A 5 33.87 -77.58 -2.98
C THR A 5 33.52 -77.43 -4.48
N PRO A 6 32.54 -76.56 -4.86
CA PRO A 6 31.46 -75.95 -4.07
C PRO A 6 30.06 -75.97 -4.73
N GLU A 7 29.07 -75.86 -3.86
CA GLU A 7 27.70 -75.39 -4.09
C GLU A 7 27.74 -73.89 -4.47
N ALA A 8 27.44 -73.56 -5.72
CA ALA A 8 27.38 -72.17 -6.18
C ALA A 8 26.06 -71.53 -5.73
N THR A 9 26.11 -70.90 -4.56
CA THR A 9 25.06 -69.98 -4.11
C THR A 9 25.07 -68.75 -5.01
N ILE A 10 23.91 -68.49 -5.62
CA ILE A 10 23.61 -67.26 -6.35
C ILE A 10 23.60 -66.12 -5.32
N GLU A 11 24.72 -65.43 -5.16
CA GLU A 11 24.75 -64.14 -4.46
C GLU A 11 24.19 -63.06 -5.39
N THR A 12 22.87 -62.91 -5.36
CA THR A 12 22.21 -61.73 -5.92
C THR A 12 22.59 -60.52 -5.05
N SER A 13 23.68 -59.85 -5.42
CA SER A 13 24.06 -58.56 -4.86
C SER A 13 23.02 -57.50 -5.23
N ILE A 14 22.00 -57.31 -4.38
CA ILE A 14 21.10 -56.16 -4.42
C ILE A 14 21.27 -55.37 -3.12
N ASN A 15 22.43 -54.75 -2.95
CA ASN A 15 22.63 -53.68 -1.97
C ASN A 15 22.84 -52.36 -2.73
N ALA A 16 21.77 -51.88 -3.37
CA ALA A 16 21.69 -50.49 -3.78
C ALA A 16 21.26 -49.67 -2.56
N ALA A 17 22.15 -48.81 -2.05
CA ALA A 17 21.80 -47.86 -1.00
C ALA A 17 20.53 -47.08 -1.41
N PRO A 18 19.56 -46.87 -0.50
CA PRO A 18 18.34 -46.17 -0.86
C PRO A 18 18.70 -44.77 -1.34
N ASN A 19 18.36 -44.48 -2.60
CA ASN A 19 18.64 -43.17 -3.21
C ASN A 19 17.98 -42.05 -2.37
N ALA A 20 18.58 -40.86 -2.32
CA ALA A 20 18.11 -39.76 -1.45
C ALA A 20 16.62 -39.40 -1.67
N GLN A 21 16.12 -39.57 -2.90
CA GLN A 21 14.71 -39.38 -3.25
C GLN A 21 13.78 -40.41 -2.58
N SER A 22 14.17 -41.68 -2.51
CA SER A 22 13.39 -42.70 -1.79
C SER A 22 13.35 -42.42 -0.28
N GLN A 23 14.46 -41.96 0.30
CA GLN A 23 14.51 -41.60 1.72
C GLN A 23 13.61 -40.41 2.02
N LEU A 24 13.62 -39.38 1.16
CA LEU A 24 12.73 -38.23 1.28
C LEU A 24 11.26 -38.65 1.15
N ALA A 25 10.91 -39.48 0.17
CA ALA A 25 9.54 -39.96 -0.02
C ALA A 25 9.03 -40.75 1.20
N VAL A 26 9.86 -41.62 1.77
CA VAL A 26 9.52 -42.37 2.99
C VAL A 26 9.35 -41.43 4.19
N ALA A 27 10.23 -40.43 4.34
CA ALA A 27 10.11 -39.44 5.40
C ALA A 27 8.82 -38.61 5.27
N THR A 28 8.49 -38.14 4.07
CA THR A 28 7.26 -37.41 3.78
C THR A 28 6.01 -38.24 4.08
N ALA A 29 5.98 -39.51 3.66
CA ALA A 29 4.85 -40.40 3.93
C ALA A 29 4.66 -40.67 5.44
N ARG A 30 5.76 -40.84 6.18
CA ARG A 30 5.72 -40.98 7.65
C ARG A 30 5.15 -39.73 8.32
N LEU A 31 5.59 -38.55 7.89
CA LEU A 31 5.09 -37.28 8.42
C LEU A 31 3.60 -37.12 8.15
N ALA A 32 3.16 -37.36 6.90
CA ALA A 32 1.75 -37.29 6.52
C ALA A 32 0.87 -38.19 7.41
N ASN A 33 1.28 -39.45 7.59
CA ASN A 33 0.56 -40.39 8.45
C ASN A 33 0.53 -39.93 9.92
N SER A 34 1.64 -39.37 10.44
CA SER A 34 1.67 -38.86 11.81
C SER A 34 0.76 -37.65 12.05
N LEU A 35 0.45 -36.90 10.98
CA LEU A 35 -0.47 -35.76 11.00
C LEU A 35 -1.92 -36.16 10.65
N GLY A 36 -2.17 -37.44 10.34
CA GLY A 36 -3.48 -37.91 9.86
C GLY A 36 -3.85 -37.35 8.48
N TYR A 37 -2.87 -36.96 7.67
CA TYR A 37 -3.08 -36.44 6.33
C TYR A 37 -3.21 -37.58 5.32
N GLU A 38 -4.39 -37.69 4.70
CA GLU A 38 -4.73 -38.74 3.73
C GLU A 38 -4.74 -38.23 2.27
N GLY A 39 -4.39 -36.96 2.06
CA GLY A 39 -4.40 -36.33 0.73
C GLY A 39 -3.21 -36.72 -0.15
N ASN A 40 -3.18 -36.19 -1.37
CA ASN A 40 -2.09 -36.46 -2.31
C ASN A 40 -0.80 -35.76 -1.85
N LEU A 41 0.33 -36.49 -1.88
CA LEU A 41 1.65 -36.02 -1.45
C LEU A 41 2.48 -35.49 -2.62
N THR A 42 1.87 -34.65 -3.44
CA THR A 42 2.60 -33.88 -4.47
C THR A 42 2.75 -32.44 -4.02
N ILE A 43 3.81 -31.78 -4.47
CA ILE A 43 4.06 -30.37 -4.15
C ILE A 43 2.88 -29.51 -4.61
N GLY A 44 2.43 -29.67 -5.86
CA GLY A 44 1.31 -28.89 -6.40
C GLY A 44 0.02 -29.03 -5.62
N THR A 45 -0.38 -30.26 -5.25
CA THR A 45 -1.60 -30.47 -4.47
C THR A 45 -1.53 -29.84 -3.08
N LEU A 46 -0.38 -29.95 -2.40
CA LEU A 46 -0.18 -29.32 -1.10
C LEU A 46 -0.19 -27.79 -1.20
N GLU A 47 0.43 -27.22 -2.24
CA GLU A 47 0.41 -25.77 -2.47
C GLU A 47 -1.01 -25.26 -2.74
N ASP A 48 -1.80 -25.98 -3.53
CA ASP A 48 -3.20 -25.64 -3.81
C ASP A 48 -4.06 -25.69 -2.53
N GLU A 49 -3.90 -26.74 -1.71
CA GLU A 49 -4.58 -26.86 -0.43
C GLU A 49 -4.18 -25.75 0.56
N ILE A 50 -2.89 -25.40 0.60
CA ILE A 50 -2.41 -24.28 1.41
C ILE A 50 -3.06 -22.97 0.95
N ARG A 51 -3.09 -22.68 -0.36
CA ARG A 51 -3.77 -21.47 -0.89
C ARG A 51 -5.26 -21.48 -0.57
N PHE A 52 -5.92 -22.63 -0.66
CA PHE A 52 -7.33 -22.79 -0.26
C PHE A 52 -7.55 -22.40 1.21
N TYR A 53 -6.75 -22.89 2.14
CA TYR A 53 -6.89 -22.53 3.56
C TYR A 53 -6.53 -21.07 3.84
N GLN A 54 -5.56 -20.49 3.12
CA GLN A 54 -5.23 -19.07 3.23
C GLN A 54 -6.42 -18.19 2.80
N GLN A 55 -7.07 -18.51 1.68
CA GLN A 55 -8.25 -17.80 1.19
C GLN A 55 -9.41 -17.92 2.17
N ARG A 56 -9.73 -19.14 2.60
CA ARG A 56 -10.79 -19.40 3.58
C ARG A 56 -10.55 -18.67 4.91
N THR A 57 -9.29 -18.49 5.31
CA THR A 57 -8.93 -17.71 6.51
C THR A 57 -9.16 -16.21 6.29
N ALA A 58 -8.85 -15.68 5.10
CA ALA A 58 -9.13 -14.28 4.75
C ALA A 58 -10.64 -14.00 4.77
N GLU A 59 -11.44 -14.89 4.17
CA GLU A 59 -12.92 -14.82 4.21
C GLU A 59 -13.44 -14.86 5.66
N ALA A 60 -12.93 -15.77 6.49
CA ALA A 60 -13.30 -15.85 7.90
C ALA A 60 -12.98 -14.55 8.66
N CYS A 61 -11.89 -13.87 8.31
CA CYS A 61 -11.53 -12.57 8.91
C CYS A 61 -12.53 -11.47 8.56
N VAL A 62 -13.02 -11.44 7.32
CA VAL A 62 -14.09 -10.52 6.88
C VAL A 62 -15.37 -10.81 7.65
N GLU A 63 -15.77 -12.09 7.72
CA GLU A 63 -16.96 -12.52 8.47
C GLU A 63 -16.88 -12.14 9.96
N MET A 64 -15.69 -12.26 10.56
CA MET A 64 -15.43 -11.83 11.93
C MET A 64 -15.55 -10.32 12.09
N GLY A 65 -15.02 -9.53 11.14
CA GLY A 65 -15.17 -8.08 11.12
C GLY A 65 -16.63 -7.64 11.07
N LYS A 66 -17.49 -8.33 10.28
CA LYS A 66 -18.93 -8.03 10.19
C LYS A 66 -19.60 -8.21 11.55
N ARG A 67 -19.29 -9.31 12.24
CA ARG A 67 -19.82 -9.59 13.58
C ARG A 67 -19.30 -8.61 14.63
N LEU A 68 -18.04 -8.17 14.52
CA LEU A 68 -17.48 -7.13 15.39
C LEU A 68 -18.16 -5.77 15.20
N LEU A 69 -18.48 -5.39 13.96
CA LEU A 69 -19.26 -4.18 13.66
C LEU A 69 -20.65 -4.24 14.29
N ILE A 70 -21.38 -5.33 14.07
CA ILE A 70 -22.72 -5.54 14.64
C ILE A 70 -22.65 -5.53 16.17
N LEU A 71 -21.69 -6.25 16.76
CA LEU A 71 -21.49 -6.28 18.21
C LEU A 71 -21.22 -4.88 18.78
N LYS A 72 -20.41 -4.07 18.10
CA LYS A 72 -20.13 -2.69 18.51
C LYS A 72 -21.39 -1.84 18.52
N GLU A 73 -22.23 -1.96 17.50
CA GLU A 73 -23.51 -1.24 17.40
C GLU A 73 -24.49 -1.62 18.52
N MET A 74 -24.48 -2.88 18.94
CA MET A 74 -25.32 -3.38 20.03
C MET A 74 -24.82 -2.98 21.43
N CYS A 75 -23.59 -2.47 21.56
CA CYS A 75 -22.99 -2.15 22.85
C CYS A 75 -23.16 -0.67 23.20
N PRO A 76 -23.63 -0.34 24.42
CA PRO A 76 -23.55 1.02 24.95
C PRO A 76 -22.11 1.55 24.98
N HIS A 77 -21.96 2.88 25.05
CA HIS A 77 -20.64 3.52 25.12
C HIS A 77 -19.78 2.94 26.26
N GLY A 78 -18.60 2.44 25.90
CA GLY A 78 -17.63 1.86 26.84
C GLY A 78 -17.75 0.36 27.07
N GLU A 79 -18.88 -0.28 26.72
CA GLU A 79 -19.06 -1.73 26.94
C GLU A 79 -18.38 -2.60 25.89
N PHE A 80 -18.17 -2.08 24.69
CA PHE A 80 -17.55 -2.85 23.59
C PHE A 80 -16.15 -3.36 23.97
N ALA A 81 -15.37 -2.57 24.71
CA ALA A 81 -14.02 -2.97 25.13
C ALA A 81 -14.04 -4.23 26.01
N GLN A 82 -15.00 -4.32 26.93
CA GLN A 82 -15.17 -5.50 27.80
C GLN A 82 -15.57 -6.74 27.00
N ARG A 83 -16.41 -6.57 25.96
CA ARG A 83 -16.77 -7.69 25.07
C ARG A 83 -15.58 -8.20 24.28
N LEU A 84 -14.69 -7.31 23.83
CA LEU A 84 -13.46 -7.71 23.15
C LEU A 84 -12.54 -8.52 24.07
N GLU A 85 -12.41 -8.11 25.34
CA GLU A 85 -11.60 -8.85 26.33
C GLU A 85 -12.11 -10.27 26.54
N VAL A 86 -13.44 -10.46 26.67
CA VAL A 86 -14.06 -11.79 26.78
C VAL A 86 -13.78 -12.67 25.56
N LEU A 87 -13.77 -12.07 24.37
CA LEU A 87 -13.48 -12.75 23.12
C LEU A 87 -11.98 -12.94 22.85
N GLY A 88 -11.09 -12.45 23.73
CA GLY A 88 -9.64 -12.53 23.55
C GLY A 88 -9.09 -11.60 22.47
N PHE A 89 -9.82 -10.55 22.08
CA PHE A 89 -9.34 -9.57 21.11
C PHE A 89 -8.55 -8.45 21.74
N GLN A 90 -7.39 -8.15 21.14
CA GLN A 90 -6.78 -6.84 21.30
C GLN A 90 -7.63 -5.79 20.54
N PRO A 91 -7.94 -4.62 21.13
CA PRO A 91 -8.77 -3.60 20.50
C PRO A 91 -8.30 -3.19 19.10
N ARG A 92 -6.99 -3.05 18.93
CA ARG A 92 -6.37 -2.67 17.64
C ARG A 92 -6.58 -3.74 16.57
N THR A 93 -6.57 -5.01 16.95
CA THR A 93 -6.79 -6.14 16.03
C THR A 93 -8.27 -6.21 15.62
N ALA A 94 -9.20 -6.06 16.57
CA ALA A 94 -10.62 -5.98 16.26
C ALA A 94 -10.93 -4.81 15.31
N GLN A 95 -10.37 -3.63 15.57
CA GLN A 95 -10.50 -2.47 14.69
C GLN A 95 -10.01 -2.75 13.27
N LYS A 96 -8.88 -3.43 13.10
CA LYS A 96 -8.38 -3.79 11.76
C LYS A 96 -9.34 -4.70 11.01
N PHE A 97 -9.94 -5.71 11.66
CA PHE A 97 -10.94 -6.56 11.03
C PHE A 97 -12.21 -5.79 10.66
N MET A 98 -12.68 -4.89 11.52
CA MET A 98 -13.83 -4.04 11.24
C MET A 98 -13.54 -3.10 10.05
N GLN A 99 -12.36 -2.49 10.02
CA GLN A 99 -11.93 -1.63 8.92
C GLN A 99 -11.80 -2.40 7.61
N ALA A 100 -11.26 -3.63 7.64
CA ALA A 100 -11.21 -4.50 6.46
C ALA A 100 -12.60 -4.67 5.84
N VAL A 101 -13.62 -4.93 6.66
CA VAL A 101 -14.99 -5.10 6.17
C VAL A 101 -15.53 -3.83 5.52
N LEU A 102 -15.42 -2.68 6.20
CA LEU A 102 -15.93 -1.41 5.67
C LEU A 102 -15.26 -1.03 4.36
N LYS A 103 -13.98 -1.37 4.21
CA LYS A 103 -13.19 -1.10 3.01
C LYS A 103 -13.52 -2.03 1.86
N ILE A 104 -13.69 -3.32 2.14
CA ILE A 104 -14.03 -4.35 1.15
C ILE A 104 -15.50 -4.29 0.74
N SER A 105 -16.39 -3.74 1.56
CA SER A 105 -17.79 -3.52 1.17
C SER A 105 -17.97 -2.40 0.15
N ASN A 106 -17.00 -1.48 0.05
CA ASN A 106 -17.02 -0.36 -0.89
C ASN A 106 -16.34 -0.73 -2.22
N ALA A 107 -15.28 -1.54 -2.15
CA ALA A 107 -14.62 -2.18 -3.28
C ALA A 107 -15.45 -3.35 -3.86
N ASN A 108 -15.29 -3.67 -5.15
CA ASN A 108 -15.85 -4.87 -5.76
C ASN A 108 -15.35 -6.12 -5.00
N THR A 109 -16.23 -6.67 -4.18
CA THR A 109 -15.88 -7.48 -3.00
C THR A 109 -15.23 -8.83 -3.34
N SER A 110 -15.51 -9.41 -4.51
CA SER A 110 -15.02 -10.74 -4.89
C SER A 110 -13.59 -10.71 -5.42
N THR A 111 -13.28 -9.80 -6.36
CA THR A 111 -11.97 -9.79 -7.04
C THR A 111 -10.83 -9.42 -6.09
N LEU A 112 -11.06 -8.48 -5.17
CA LEU A 112 -10.06 -8.07 -4.21
C LEU A 112 -9.76 -9.18 -3.19
N LEU A 113 -10.80 -9.88 -2.70
CA LEU A 113 -10.60 -11.00 -1.78
C LEU A 113 -9.90 -12.18 -2.44
N ASP A 114 -10.25 -12.51 -3.68
CA ASP A 114 -9.62 -13.60 -4.43
C ASP A 114 -8.12 -13.34 -4.65
N LYS A 115 -7.75 -12.10 -4.95
CA LYS A 115 -6.36 -11.72 -5.24
C LYS A 115 -5.50 -11.50 -4.00
N VAL A 116 -6.10 -11.10 -2.89
CA VAL A 116 -5.41 -10.94 -1.61
C VAL A 116 -4.98 -12.29 -1.04
N GLY A 117 -5.79 -13.34 -1.19
CA GLY A 117 -5.39 -14.72 -0.94
C GLY A 117 -5.08 -15.10 0.51
N SER A 118 -4.89 -14.15 1.43
CA SER A 118 -4.44 -14.41 2.81
C SER A 118 -4.80 -13.30 3.79
N GLN A 119 -5.01 -13.68 5.06
CA GLN A 119 -5.25 -12.73 6.16
C GLN A 119 -4.17 -11.65 6.27
N SER A 120 -2.90 -12.03 6.16
CA SER A 120 -1.80 -11.09 6.36
C SER A 120 -1.78 -10.01 5.27
N LYS A 121 -2.02 -10.38 4.01
CA LYS A 121 -2.14 -9.42 2.91
C LYS A 121 -3.38 -8.53 3.10
N LEU A 122 -4.51 -9.12 3.52
CA LEU A 122 -5.76 -8.41 3.80
C LEU A 122 -5.54 -7.27 4.80
N LEU A 123 -4.87 -7.58 5.92
CA LEU A 123 -4.65 -6.61 6.99
C LEU A 123 -3.65 -5.50 6.62
N GLU A 124 -2.75 -5.72 5.65
CA GLU A 124 -1.88 -4.66 5.13
C GLU A 124 -2.65 -3.72 4.20
N LEU A 125 -3.58 -4.22 3.38
CA LEU A 125 -4.42 -3.37 2.52
C LEU A 125 -5.36 -2.44 3.29
N VAL A 126 -5.77 -2.83 4.51
CA VAL A 126 -6.53 -1.95 5.42
C VAL A 126 -5.82 -0.63 5.69
N THR A 127 -4.49 -0.57 5.53
CA THR A 127 -3.70 0.63 5.82
C THR A 127 -3.67 1.66 4.69
N LEU A 128 -4.12 1.30 3.49
CA LEU A 128 -4.31 2.21 2.35
C LEU A 128 -5.49 3.14 2.61
N ASP A 129 -5.59 4.29 1.94
CA ASP A 129 -6.81 5.11 1.99
C ASP A 129 -7.93 4.50 1.12
N ASP A 130 -9.14 5.06 1.18
CA ASP A 130 -10.31 4.51 0.51
C ASP A 130 -10.20 4.68 -1.02
N ASP A 131 -9.71 5.84 -1.50
CA ASP A 131 -9.50 6.12 -2.94
C ASP A 131 -8.46 5.17 -3.55
N GLN A 132 -7.38 4.89 -2.82
CA GLN A 132 -6.35 3.93 -3.21
C GLN A 132 -6.91 2.51 -3.31
N LEU A 133 -7.75 2.11 -2.35
CA LEU A 133 -8.32 0.77 -2.36
C LEU A 133 -9.35 0.60 -3.49
N ASP A 134 -10.15 1.64 -3.75
CA ASP A 134 -11.08 1.65 -4.88
C ASP A 134 -10.33 1.57 -6.22
N ALA A 135 -9.21 2.28 -6.35
CA ALA A 135 -8.32 2.16 -7.52
C ALA A 135 -7.86 0.70 -7.72
N LEU A 136 -7.30 0.05 -6.69
CA LEU A 136 -6.93 -1.38 -6.79
C LEU A 136 -8.10 -2.28 -7.16
N SER A 137 -9.28 -2.03 -6.56
CA SER A 137 -10.46 -2.84 -6.82
C SER A 137 -10.99 -2.69 -8.24
N ASN A 138 -10.76 -1.54 -8.88
CA ASN A 138 -11.13 -1.26 -10.26
C ASN A 138 -10.06 -1.72 -11.26
N GLY A 139 -8.95 -2.27 -10.77
CA GLY A 139 -7.83 -2.74 -11.58
C GLY A 139 -6.77 -1.67 -11.87
N ASP A 140 -6.89 -0.49 -11.26
CA ASP A 140 -5.87 0.56 -11.30
C ASP A 140 -4.74 0.25 -10.30
N SER A 141 -3.62 0.94 -10.44
CA SER A 141 -2.46 0.78 -9.55
C SER A 141 -2.45 1.80 -8.41
N ILE A 142 -1.88 1.42 -7.27
CA ILE A 142 -1.46 2.37 -6.24
C ILE A 142 0.05 2.55 -6.36
N GLY A 143 0.46 3.71 -6.85
CA GLY A 143 1.85 3.90 -7.28
C GLY A 143 2.17 2.89 -8.39
N ASP A 144 3.16 2.03 -8.13
CA ASP A 144 3.61 0.99 -9.06
C ASP A 144 3.05 -0.41 -8.71
N ILE A 145 2.02 -0.50 -7.86
CA ILE A 145 1.48 -1.76 -7.35
C ILE A 145 0.10 -2.02 -7.94
N THR A 146 -0.05 -3.13 -8.67
CA THR A 146 -1.34 -3.62 -9.17
C THR A 146 -1.88 -4.76 -8.30
N LEU A 147 -3.15 -5.12 -8.51
CA LEU A 147 -3.78 -6.25 -7.82
C LEU A 147 -3.12 -7.61 -8.17
N ASP A 148 -2.60 -7.76 -9.39
CA ASP A 148 -1.86 -8.95 -9.80
C ASP A 148 -0.48 -9.02 -9.14
N ASP A 149 0.19 -7.88 -8.95
CA ASP A 149 1.45 -7.84 -8.19
C ASP A 149 1.22 -8.28 -6.74
N ILE A 150 0.08 -7.87 -6.13
CA ILE A 150 -0.29 -8.23 -4.77
C ILE A 150 -0.43 -9.75 -4.62
N GLU A 151 -0.99 -10.41 -5.63
CA GLU A 151 -1.10 -11.87 -5.67
C GLU A 151 0.28 -12.54 -5.65
N MET A 152 1.21 -12.05 -6.48
CA MET A 152 2.55 -12.63 -6.65
C MET A 152 3.53 -12.31 -5.53
N MET A 153 3.40 -11.16 -4.86
CA MET A 153 4.37 -10.73 -3.84
C MET A 153 4.17 -11.42 -2.49
N SER A 154 5.23 -11.50 -1.70
CA SER A 154 5.17 -11.89 -0.30
C SER A 154 4.54 -10.80 0.57
N VAL A 155 4.08 -11.17 1.77
CA VAL A 155 3.53 -10.21 2.76
C VAL A 155 4.55 -9.11 3.10
N ARG A 156 5.85 -9.44 3.13
CA ARG A 156 6.90 -8.48 3.45
C ARG A 156 7.10 -7.45 2.35
N GLU A 157 7.05 -7.91 1.09
CA GLU A 157 7.12 -7.04 -0.08
C GLU A 157 5.89 -6.14 -0.15
N LEU A 158 4.69 -6.70 0.06
CA LEU A 158 3.45 -5.92 0.12
C LEU A 158 3.53 -4.82 1.18
N LYS A 159 3.97 -5.16 2.39
CA LYS A 159 4.10 -4.20 3.48
C LYS A 159 5.07 -3.07 3.14
N LYS A 160 6.18 -3.39 2.49
CA LYS A 160 7.15 -2.39 2.05
C LYS A 160 6.54 -1.51 0.96
N ALA A 161 5.93 -2.11 -0.05
CA ALA A 161 5.35 -1.43 -1.19
C ALA A 161 4.22 -0.47 -0.75
N VAL A 162 3.31 -0.93 0.11
CA VAL A 162 2.25 -0.09 0.71
C VAL A 162 2.83 1.08 1.50
N LYS A 163 3.90 0.84 2.26
CA LYS A 163 4.58 1.91 3.01
C LYS A 163 5.21 2.95 2.08
N ASP A 164 5.90 2.50 1.04
CA ASP A 164 6.59 3.37 0.08
C ASP A 164 5.57 4.20 -0.71
N ALA A 165 4.50 3.56 -1.22
CA ALA A 165 3.41 4.26 -1.92
C ALA A 165 2.77 5.35 -1.05
N ARG A 166 2.55 5.07 0.23
CA ARG A 166 1.99 6.07 1.17
C ARG A 166 2.95 7.21 1.47
N ALA A 167 4.25 6.92 1.57
CA ALA A 167 5.26 7.96 1.76
C ALA A 167 5.31 8.90 0.54
N ASP A 168 5.19 8.34 -0.66
CA ASP A 168 5.17 9.11 -1.91
C ASP A 168 3.90 9.97 -2.04
N THR A 169 2.72 9.42 -1.70
CA THR A 169 1.48 10.20 -1.67
C THR A 169 1.57 11.35 -0.68
N ALA A 170 2.04 11.10 0.54
CA ALA A 170 2.20 12.15 1.55
C ALA A 170 3.18 13.25 1.09
N ALA A 171 4.30 12.87 0.47
CA ALA A 171 5.26 13.84 -0.06
C ALA A 171 4.66 14.68 -1.21
N LYS A 172 3.83 14.07 -2.08
CA LYS A 172 3.12 14.77 -3.15
C LYS A 172 2.08 15.74 -2.58
N ASP A 173 1.33 15.34 -1.57
CA ASP A 173 0.31 16.17 -0.91
C ASP A 173 0.94 17.38 -0.21
N ASP A 174 2.06 17.19 0.49
CA ASP A 174 2.81 18.27 1.13
C ASP A 174 3.34 19.27 0.08
N LEU A 175 3.87 18.77 -1.04
CA LEU A 175 4.32 19.62 -2.14
C LEU A 175 3.15 20.40 -2.76
N LEU A 176 2.02 19.75 -2.99
CA LEU A 176 0.81 20.38 -3.53
C LEU A 176 0.28 21.45 -2.58
N SER A 177 0.23 21.18 -1.27
CA SER A 177 -0.17 22.15 -0.26
C SER A 177 0.73 23.38 -0.25
N ASN A 178 2.05 23.17 -0.32
CA ASN A 178 3.03 24.27 -0.37
C ASN A 178 2.91 25.09 -1.66
N LYS A 179 2.68 24.43 -2.80
CA LYS A 179 2.42 25.10 -4.08
C LYS A 179 1.11 25.89 -4.04
N ASN A 180 0.05 25.34 -3.47
CA ASN A 180 -1.25 26.02 -3.39
C ASN A 180 -1.16 27.27 -2.52
N LYS A 181 -0.54 27.17 -1.34
CA LYS A 181 -0.24 28.35 -0.50
C LYS A 181 0.53 29.42 -1.26
N LYS A 182 1.50 29.00 -2.09
CA LYS A 182 2.29 29.96 -2.86
C LYS A 182 1.48 30.64 -3.96
N ILE A 183 0.60 29.90 -4.62
CA ILE A 183 -0.34 30.43 -5.60
C ILE A 183 -1.25 31.45 -4.91
N ASP A 184 -1.85 31.10 -3.78
CA ASP A 184 -2.72 31.99 -3.01
C ASP A 184 -2.01 33.29 -2.58
N GLU A 185 -0.76 33.20 -2.12
CA GLU A 185 0.08 34.36 -1.80
C GLU A 185 0.36 35.26 -3.03
N LEU A 186 0.63 34.66 -4.19
CA LEU A 186 0.92 35.39 -5.42
C LEU A 186 -0.34 36.06 -5.96
N ASP A 187 -1.48 35.38 -5.92
CA ASP A 187 -2.78 35.94 -6.30
C ASP A 187 -3.20 37.08 -5.37
N ALA A 188 -2.95 36.96 -4.06
CA ALA A 188 -3.14 38.08 -3.12
C ALA A 188 -2.25 39.29 -3.46
N LYS A 189 -0.99 39.07 -3.84
CA LYS A 189 -0.08 40.17 -4.24
C LYS A 189 -0.46 40.80 -5.59
N LEU A 190 -0.90 40.00 -6.56
CA LEU A 190 -1.34 40.48 -7.87
C LEU A 190 -2.66 41.26 -7.77
N SER A 191 -3.60 40.80 -6.96
CA SER A 191 -4.85 41.51 -6.68
C SER A 191 -4.60 42.84 -5.96
N LEU A 192 -3.67 42.88 -5.00
CA LEU A 192 -3.26 44.13 -4.36
C LEU A 192 -2.64 45.13 -5.35
N ARG A 193 -1.74 44.69 -6.24
CA ARG A 193 -1.14 45.57 -7.28
C ARG A 193 -2.12 46.03 -8.36
N ARG A 194 -3.19 45.28 -8.59
CA ARG A 194 -4.25 45.64 -9.54
C ARG A 194 -5.26 46.63 -8.97
N GLN A 195 -5.17 46.98 -7.68
CA GLN A 195 -6.07 48.00 -7.15
C GLN A 195 -5.79 49.35 -7.84
N PRO A 196 -6.85 50.04 -8.30
CA PRO A 196 -6.72 51.25 -9.10
C PRO A 196 -6.11 52.42 -8.32
N ASP A 197 -6.18 52.39 -6.99
CA ASP A 197 -5.59 53.39 -6.11
C ASP A 197 -4.05 53.41 -6.23
N GLN A 198 -3.39 52.25 -6.25
CA GLN A 198 -1.94 52.14 -6.39
C GLN A 198 -1.46 52.36 -7.83
N GLN A 199 -2.26 52.00 -8.84
CA GLN A 199 -1.93 52.35 -10.23
C GLN A 199 -1.90 53.86 -10.44
N HIS A 200 -2.84 54.59 -9.82
CA HIS A 200 -2.90 56.04 -9.87
C HIS A 200 -1.76 56.71 -9.08
N VAL A 201 -1.30 56.09 -7.99
CA VAL A 201 -0.14 56.55 -7.22
C VAL A 201 1.16 56.33 -8.01
N VAL A 202 1.34 55.16 -8.61
CA VAL A 202 2.54 54.85 -9.43
C VAL A 202 2.59 55.73 -10.68
N SER A 203 1.45 56.02 -11.33
CA SER A 203 1.40 56.95 -12.46
C SER A 203 1.69 58.39 -12.03
N ALA A 204 1.19 58.83 -10.88
CA ALA A 204 1.46 60.17 -10.35
C ALA A 204 2.93 60.38 -9.95
N GLU A 205 3.57 59.36 -9.36
CA GLU A 205 5.00 59.41 -9.03
C GLU A 205 5.89 59.46 -10.28
N LEU A 206 5.50 58.73 -11.34
CA LEU A 206 6.18 58.74 -12.64
C LEU A 206 6.04 60.11 -13.33
N GLU A 207 4.83 60.69 -13.34
CA GLU A 207 4.60 62.03 -13.88
C GLU A 207 5.37 63.11 -13.12
N ALA A 208 5.45 63.00 -11.79
CA ALA A 208 6.23 63.91 -10.97
C ALA A 208 7.74 63.82 -11.25
N HIS A 209 8.27 62.61 -11.44
CA HIS A 209 9.68 62.40 -11.82
C HIS A 209 10.00 62.97 -13.19
N ILE A 210 9.18 62.66 -14.21
CA ILE A 210 9.33 63.18 -15.57
C ILE A 210 9.28 64.71 -15.58
N SER A 211 8.36 65.30 -14.81
CA SER A 211 8.24 66.75 -14.67
C SER A 211 9.48 67.37 -14.00
N SER A 212 10.05 66.69 -13.00
CA SER A 212 11.27 67.17 -12.33
C SER A 212 12.51 67.07 -13.23
N GLU A 213 12.64 66.00 -14.03
CA GLU A 213 13.74 65.85 -15.00
C GLU A 213 13.61 66.86 -16.15
N LEU A 214 12.39 67.11 -16.65
CA LEU A 214 12.12 68.15 -17.64
C LEU A 214 12.45 69.54 -17.09
N ALA A 215 12.12 69.82 -15.82
CA ALA A 215 12.47 71.10 -15.20
C ALA A 215 13.99 71.27 -15.04
N GLN A 216 14.71 70.21 -14.63
CA GLN A 216 16.17 70.24 -14.51
C GLN A 216 16.87 70.40 -15.86
N SER A 217 16.35 69.76 -16.92
CA SER A 217 16.91 69.91 -18.27
C SER A 217 16.67 71.29 -18.88
N VAL A 218 15.51 71.93 -18.63
CA VAL A 218 15.21 73.30 -19.07
C VAL A 218 16.07 74.34 -18.35
N THR A 219 16.38 74.16 -17.06
CA THR A 219 17.29 75.05 -16.32
C THR A 219 18.76 74.94 -16.74
N SER A 220 19.12 73.91 -17.50
CA SER A 220 20.50 73.69 -17.96
C SER A 220 20.76 74.17 -19.40
N ILE A 221 19.79 74.84 -20.04
CA ILE A 221 19.98 75.45 -21.37
C ILE A 221 20.60 76.85 -21.17
N PRO A 222 21.85 77.10 -21.58
CA PRO A 222 22.47 78.41 -21.43
C PRO A 222 21.86 79.40 -22.43
N ASP A 223 21.35 80.50 -21.91
CA ASP A 223 20.81 81.64 -22.64
C ASP A 223 21.88 82.26 -23.56
N ARG A 224 21.91 81.82 -24.83
CA ARG A 224 22.65 82.51 -25.89
C ARG A 224 21.68 83.35 -26.69
N HIS A 225 21.40 84.57 -26.22
CA HIS A 225 21.34 85.74 -27.09
C HIS A 225 21.30 87.05 -26.30
N GLN A 226 22.36 87.86 -26.43
CA GLN A 226 22.19 89.32 -26.47
C GLN A 226 22.85 89.85 -27.76
N PRO A 227 22.16 90.74 -28.50
CA PRO A 227 22.71 91.38 -29.69
C PRO A 227 23.37 92.72 -29.33
N VAL A 228 24.60 92.95 -29.80
CA VAL A 228 25.13 94.27 -30.23
C VAL A 228 26.11 94.03 -31.36
#